data_AF-A0A562K6S9-F1
#
_entry.id   AF-A0A562K6S9-F1
#
_cell.length_a   1.000
_cell.length_b   1.000
_cell.length_c   1.000
_cell.angle_alpha   90.00
_cell.angle_beta   90.00
_cell.angle_gamma   90.00
#
_symmetry.space_group_name_H-M   'P 1'
#
loop_
_entity.id
_entity.type
_entity.pdbx_description
1 polymer ?
#
loop_
_entity_poly.entity_id
_entity_poly.type
_entity_poly.pdbx_seq_one_letter_code
_entity_poly.pdbx_strand_id
1 'polypeptide(L)'
;MEMDERSEPIKNSLLKKRILWGIGIFGVFLVMLYFDKQKVYKEEKPPMPTVSVGEQEIQPVLGTYKWNGEKVEKELKDLTGSLNYKNLEFSDKLTIRFPDDEQPIFVAKGNYHNNKLYVNPYYSHFGENDYYLSNYSSIETLSLHAYWKDGKRAEYIIPLNIRQVNPEKDYLAHSRGYHSLLLIGDAESDGQSVSDELHAEFPAFLIERRGYIDTETAKKLYPELNVEKDPSYILFDQEKEVFRTNTLEELKNYIKENSYVRKRTVEGVVTYIDREFRFIKVDDKPFSAEDVSSIRTGQKISLDVTDLNKDIPFYHKIENIKVLKEPDRTLLDKKWLSKEKDKFSILAIGDTSFTKPFKSPHKADFKLADNITIQKSLKLDDGKAEPAIYVFNDKELLFQTSDYENVLQFLFEMEQILLMKKEMKAIDY
;
A
#
# COMPACT_ATOMS: atom_id res chain seq x y z
N MET A 1 -4.73 10.88 94.42
CA MET A 1 -5.41 10.97 93.12
C MET A 1 -4.54 11.85 92.24
N GLU A 2 -3.78 11.23 91.35
CA GLU A 2 -2.99 11.78 90.23
C GLU A 2 -2.35 10.53 89.59
N MET A 3 -2.98 9.93 88.57
CA MET A 3 -2.77 10.16 87.13
C MET A 3 -1.30 10.10 86.71
N ASP A 4 -0.95 9.02 86.01
CA ASP A 4 0.06 9.06 84.96
C ASP A 4 -0.54 8.41 83.70
N GLU A 5 -1.23 9.24 82.92
CA GLU A 5 -1.57 9.00 81.52
C GLU A 5 -0.29 9.20 80.69
N ARG A 6 0.30 8.14 80.14
CA ARG A 6 1.27 8.24 79.03
C ARG A 6 1.65 6.85 78.48
N SER A 7 0.77 6.20 77.71
CA SER A 7 1.21 5.03 76.93
C SER A 7 0.54 4.78 75.57
N GLU A 8 -0.25 5.71 75.03
CA GLU A 8 -0.98 5.47 73.77
C GLU A 8 -0.49 6.13 72.46
N PRO A 9 0.40 7.16 72.39
CA PRO A 9 0.71 7.78 71.10
C PRO A 9 1.74 7.02 70.23
N ILE A 10 2.63 6.21 70.83
CA ILE A 10 3.80 5.66 70.14
C ILE A 10 3.46 4.40 69.32
N LYS A 11 2.56 3.53 69.82
CA LYS A 11 2.12 2.33 69.09
C LYS A 11 1.32 2.67 67.82
N ASN A 12 0.47 3.70 67.86
CA ASN A 12 -0.31 4.14 66.71
C ASN A 12 0.55 4.75 65.59
N SER A 13 1.65 5.42 65.93
CA SER A 13 2.61 5.97 64.95
C SER A 13 3.37 4.89 64.18
N LEU A 14 3.83 3.85 64.88
CA LEU A 14 4.55 2.71 64.27
C LEU A 14 3.61 1.82 63.45
N LEU A 15 2.37 1.61 63.89
CA LEU A 15 1.36 0.86 63.14
C LEU A 15 0.97 1.59 61.84
N LYS A 16 0.75 2.92 61.90
CA LYS A 16 0.48 3.74 60.72
C LYS A 16 1.65 3.73 59.73
N LYS A 17 2.90 3.83 60.20
CA LYS A 17 4.09 3.70 59.34
C LYS A 17 4.17 2.32 58.67
N ARG A 18 3.91 1.22 59.40
CA ARG A 18 3.91 -0.14 58.83
C ARG A 18 2.80 -0.34 57.80
N ILE A 19 1.62 0.23 58.02
CA ILE A 19 0.50 0.19 57.06
C ILE A 19 0.83 1.02 55.81
N LEU A 20 1.41 2.23 55.97
CA LEU A 20 1.86 3.06 54.85
C LEU A 20 2.95 2.37 54.02
N TRP A 21 3.93 1.71 54.67
CA TRP A 21 4.93 0.91 53.98
C TRP A 21 4.34 -0.32 53.30
N GLY A 22 3.34 -0.99 53.91
CA GLY A 22 2.62 -2.11 53.30
C GLY A 22 1.83 -1.70 52.06
N ILE A 23 1.14 -0.54 52.11
CA ILE A 23 0.42 0.03 50.95
C ILE A 23 1.40 0.44 49.85
N GLY A 24 2.56 1.02 50.21
CA GLY A 24 3.61 1.37 49.25
C GLY A 24 4.18 0.15 48.53
N ILE A 25 4.49 -0.93 49.26
CA ILE A 25 4.99 -2.19 48.68
C ILE A 25 3.93 -2.83 47.78
N PHE A 26 2.66 -2.85 48.22
CA PHE A 26 1.56 -3.40 47.41
C PHE A 26 1.33 -2.58 46.13
N GLY A 27 1.46 -1.26 46.20
CA GLY A 27 1.42 -0.37 45.03
C GLY A 27 2.55 -0.66 44.04
N VAL A 28 3.79 -0.82 44.51
CA VAL A 28 4.93 -1.19 43.66
C VAL A 28 4.74 -2.56 43.03
N PHE A 29 4.19 -3.54 43.77
CA PHE A 29 3.93 -4.88 43.26
C PHE A 29 2.85 -4.89 42.17
N LEU A 30 1.77 -4.11 42.33
CA LEU A 30 0.74 -3.93 41.29
C LEU A 30 1.31 -3.26 40.04
N VAL A 31 2.18 -2.26 40.20
CA VAL A 31 2.87 -1.61 39.08
C VAL A 31 3.79 -2.58 38.36
N MET A 32 4.56 -3.41 39.08
CA MET A 32 5.38 -4.46 38.49
C MET A 32 4.54 -5.49 37.74
N LEU A 33 3.44 -5.99 38.33
CA LEU A 33 2.52 -6.92 37.65
C LEU A 33 1.88 -6.30 36.41
N TYR A 34 1.57 -5.00 36.42
CA TYR A 34 1.07 -4.28 35.26
C TYR A 34 2.12 -4.19 34.15
N PHE A 35 3.38 -3.85 34.48
CA PHE A 35 4.47 -3.83 33.51
C PHE A 35 4.82 -5.23 32.98
N ASP A 36 4.79 -6.26 33.83
CA ASP A 36 5.00 -7.64 33.41
C ASP A 36 3.89 -8.09 32.45
N LYS A 37 2.63 -7.76 32.76
CA LYS A 37 1.51 -8.05 31.86
C LYS A 37 1.60 -7.29 30.54
N GLN A 38 2.02 -6.03 30.55
CA GLN A 38 2.25 -5.26 29.31
C GLN A 38 3.40 -5.84 28.49
N LYS A 39 4.49 -6.23 29.15
CA LYS A 39 5.64 -6.84 28.49
C LYS A 39 5.28 -8.19 27.88
N VAL A 40 4.61 -9.05 28.63
CA VAL A 40 4.07 -10.33 28.13
C VAL A 40 3.11 -10.11 26.98
N TYR A 41 2.20 -9.13 27.05
CA TYR A 41 1.29 -8.82 25.94
C TYR A 41 2.02 -8.40 24.66
N LYS A 42 3.07 -7.57 24.78
CA LYS A 42 3.94 -7.18 23.64
C LYS A 42 4.74 -8.36 23.08
N GLU A 43 5.12 -9.30 23.94
CA GLU A 43 5.85 -10.51 23.52
C GLU A 43 4.91 -11.57 22.91
N GLU A 44 3.64 -11.65 23.33
CA GLU A 44 2.69 -12.68 22.88
C GLU A 44 1.91 -12.29 21.61
N LYS A 45 1.70 -10.99 21.35
CA LYS A 45 0.88 -10.53 20.23
C LYS A 45 1.65 -9.67 19.25
N PRO A 46 1.23 -9.63 17.97
CA PRO A 46 1.84 -8.75 17.00
C PRO A 46 1.60 -7.27 17.35
N PRO A 47 2.51 -6.37 16.94
CA PRO A 47 2.41 -4.92 17.14
C PRO A 47 1.07 -4.40 16.60
N MET A 48 0.36 -3.53 17.31
CA MET A 48 -0.84 -2.90 16.76
C MET A 48 -0.47 -1.59 16.06
N PRO A 49 -0.80 -1.40 14.77
CA PRO A 49 -0.58 -0.12 14.11
C PRO A 49 -1.58 0.92 14.60
N THR A 50 -1.16 2.18 14.62
CA THR A 50 -2.05 3.33 14.66
C THR A 50 -2.57 3.58 13.25
N VAL A 51 -3.89 3.67 13.10
CA VAL A 51 -4.55 4.02 11.84
C VAL A 51 -5.32 5.32 12.05
N SER A 52 -5.17 6.28 11.15
CA SER A 52 -5.84 7.58 11.25
C SER A 52 -6.35 8.08 9.90
N VAL A 53 -7.49 8.75 9.93
CA VAL A 53 -8.08 9.48 8.79
C VAL A 53 -8.28 10.92 9.26
N GLY A 54 -7.46 11.84 8.74
CA GLY A 54 -7.31 13.18 9.33
C GLY A 54 -6.89 13.11 10.80
N GLU A 55 -7.63 13.78 11.68
CA GLU A 55 -7.40 13.76 13.14
C GLU A 55 -8.06 12.57 13.85
N GLN A 56 -8.82 11.73 13.12
CA GLN A 56 -9.59 10.65 13.72
C GLN A 56 -8.81 9.33 13.71
N GLU A 57 -8.47 8.83 14.89
CA GLU A 57 -7.87 7.50 15.05
C GLU A 57 -8.90 6.38 14.92
N ILE A 58 -8.54 5.30 14.23
CA ILE A 58 -9.38 4.13 13.98
C ILE A 58 -8.67 2.96 14.62
N GLN A 59 -9.39 2.22 15.46
CA GLN A 59 -8.83 1.04 16.11
C GLN A 59 -8.91 -0.16 15.15
N PRO A 60 -7.77 -0.72 14.72
CA PRO A 60 -7.79 -1.93 13.90
C PRO A 60 -8.22 -3.14 14.73
N VAL A 61 -8.82 -4.12 14.08
CA VAL A 61 -9.15 -5.41 14.66
C VAL A 61 -8.11 -6.43 14.21
N LEU A 62 -7.46 -7.08 15.18
CA LEU A 62 -6.47 -8.12 14.89
C LEU A 62 -7.16 -9.40 14.41
N GLY A 63 -6.93 -9.73 13.13
CA GLY A 63 -7.42 -10.91 12.44
C GLY A 63 -6.52 -12.13 12.63
N THR A 64 -6.23 -12.83 11.54
CA THR A 64 -5.35 -14.00 11.55
C THR A 64 -3.89 -13.57 11.77
N TYR A 65 -3.16 -14.29 12.62
CA TYR A 65 -1.74 -14.03 12.82
C TYR A 65 -0.95 -15.29 13.16
N LYS A 66 0.35 -15.23 12.88
CA LYS A 66 1.36 -16.15 13.38
C LYS A 66 2.45 -15.34 14.06
N TRP A 67 2.62 -15.52 15.37
CA TRP A 67 3.54 -14.73 16.17
C TRP A 67 4.24 -15.62 17.19
N ASN A 68 5.58 -15.59 17.23
CA ASN A 68 6.39 -16.34 18.20
C ASN A 68 6.01 -17.82 18.40
N GLY A 69 5.56 -18.49 17.32
CA GLY A 69 5.17 -19.91 17.34
C GLY A 69 3.66 -20.14 17.57
N GLU A 70 2.95 -19.15 18.08
CA GLU A 70 1.49 -19.17 18.15
C GLU A 70 0.88 -18.90 16.77
N LYS A 71 -0.23 -19.58 16.48
CA LYS A 71 -1.02 -19.37 15.28
C LYS A 71 -2.48 -19.20 15.69
N VAL A 72 -3.04 -18.06 15.34
CA VAL A 72 -4.45 -17.76 15.55
C VAL A 72 -5.07 -17.53 14.18
N GLU A 73 -6.05 -18.36 13.84
CA GLU A 73 -6.84 -18.22 12.63
C GLU A 73 -8.21 -17.65 13.02
N LYS A 74 -8.58 -16.55 12.36
CA LYS A 74 -9.90 -15.94 12.49
C LYS A 74 -10.37 -15.60 11.10
N GLU A 75 -11.54 -16.09 10.72
CA GLU A 75 -12.18 -15.64 9.50
C GLU A 75 -12.89 -14.31 9.74
N LEU A 76 -13.09 -13.51 8.69
CA LEU A 76 -13.80 -12.23 8.81
C LEU A 76 -15.19 -12.40 9.44
N LYS A 77 -15.89 -13.50 9.11
CA LYS A 77 -17.21 -13.82 9.67
C LYS A 77 -17.19 -13.90 11.20
N ASP A 78 -16.09 -14.39 11.78
CA ASP A 78 -15.91 -14.54 13.23
C ASP A 78 -15.62 -13.18 13.90
N LEU A 79 -15.18 -12.21 13.11
CA LEU A 79 -14.84 -10.86 13.55
C LEU A 79 -16.01 -9.88 13.42
N THR A 80 -17.08 -10.24 12.69
CA THR A 80 -18.22 -9.33 12.40
C THR A 80 -18.80 -8.66 13.64
N GLY A 81 -18.95 -9.39 14.76
CA GLY A 81 -19.43 -8.84 16.02
C GLY A 81 -18.46 -7.89 16.73
N SER A 82 -17.19 -7.87 16.32
CA SER A 82 -16.13 -6.97 16.82
C SER A 82 -15.85 -5.80 15.88
N LEU A 83 -16.43 -5.78 14.67
CA LEU A 83 -16.25 -4.69 13.72
C LEU A 83 -17.11 -3.49 14.15
N ASN A 84 -16.45 -2.51 14.76
CA ASN A 84 -17.07 -1.23 15.06
C ASN A 84 -16.76 -0.24 13.93
N TYR A 85 -17.69 -0.10 13.01
CA TYR A 85 -17.58 0.85 11.91
C TYR A 85 -17.64 2.28 12.42
N LYS A 86 -16.47 2.92 12.50
CA LYS A 86 -16.38 4.32 12.90
C LYS A 86 -16.94 5.18 11.76
N ASN A 87 -17.89 6.06 12.09
CA ASN A 87 -18.32 7.11 11.16
C ASN A 87 -17.17 8.10 11.00
N LEU A 88 -16.68 8.26 9.77
CA LEU A 88 -15.59 9.16 9.45
C LEU A 88 -16.11 10.19 8.45
N GLU A 89 -15.78 11.46 8.69
CA GLU A 89 -15.86 12.44 7.61
C GLU A 89 -14.74 12.14 6.61
N PHE A 90 -15.00 12.38 5.33
CA PHE A 90 -14.02 12.18 4.29
C PHE A 90 -12.72 12.95 4.59
N SER A 91 -11.59 12.26 4.44
CA SER A 91 -10.25 12.83 4.33
C SER A 91 -9.53 12.06 3.23
N ASP A 92 -8.67 12.76 2.50
CA ASP A 92 -8.01 12.24 1.29
C ASP A 92 -7.08 11.05 1.55
N LYS A 93 -6.57 10.93 2.78
CA LYS A 93 -5.62 9.90 3.18
C LYS A 93 -6.01 9.18 4.47
N LEU A 94 -5.80 7.87 4.44
CA LEU A 94 -5.68 7.01 5.61
C LEU A 94 -4.21 6.69 5.84
N THR A 95 -3.69 7.09 7.01
CA THR A 95 -2.29 6.88 7.41
C THR A 95 -2.19 5.66 8.32
N ILE A 96 -1.17 4.83 8.07
CA ILE A 96 -0.88 3.62 8.84
C ILE A 96 0.53 3.75 9.43
N ARG A 97 0.66 3.58 10.75
CA ARG A 97 1.95 3.65 11.45
C ARG A 97 2.09 2.50 12.43
N PHE A 98 3.08 1.65 12.22
CA PHE A 98 3.53 0.70 13.22
C PHE A 98 4.44 1.40 14.25
N PRO A 99 4.66 0.83 15.45
CA PRO A 99 5.67 1.33 16.37
C PRO A 99 7.06 1.35 15.73
N ASP A 100 7.86 2.39 16.00
CA ASP A 100 9.15 2.63 15.33
C ASP A 100 10.13 1.45 15.47
N ASP A 101 10.11 0.73 16.60
CA ASP A 101 10.96 -0.41 16.90
C ASP A 101 10.39 -1.76 16.42
N GLU A 102 9.18 -1.77 15.86
CA GLU A 102 8.44 -2.97 15.49
C GLU A 102 7.89 -2.90 14.05
N GLN A 103 8.59 -2.19 13.16
CA GLN A 103 8.18 -2.07 11.76
C GLN A 103 8.19 -3.42 11.03
N PRO A 104 7.13 -3.75 10.27
CA PRO A 104 7.15 -4.89 9.37
C PRO A 104 8.11 -4.65 8.20
N ILE A 105 8.66 -5.74 7.65
CA ILE A 105 9.44 -5.73 6.40
C ILE A 105 8.52 -5.39 5.21
N PHE A 106 7.28 -5.85 5.26
CA PHE A 106 6.33 -5.68 4.17
C PHE A 106 4.91 -5.58 4.71
N VAL A 107 4.11 -4.71 4.10
CA VAL A 107 2.67 -4.58 4.36
C VAL A 107 1.93 -4.66 3.04
N ALA A 108 1.23 -5.77 2.82
CA ALA A 108 0.26 -5.86 1.73
C ALA A 108 -1.06 -5.23 2.15
N LYS A 109 -1.73 -4.60 1.19
CA LYS A 109 -3.02 -3.95 1.39
C LYS A 109 -4.07 -4.58 0.49
N GLY A 110 -5.26 -4.73 1.04
CA GLY A 110 -6.43 -5.19 0.32
C GLY A 110 -7.71 -4.67 0.94
N ASN A 111 -8.82 -5.04 0.32
CA ASN A 111 -10.16 -4.74 0.77
C ASN A 111 -11.00 -6.00 0.76
N TYR A 112 -11.84 -6.16 1.76
CA TYR A 112 -12.87 -7.19 1.76
C TYR A 112 -14.08 -6.70 0.99
N HIS A 113 -14.53 -7.52 0.04
CA HIS A 113 -15.80 -7.35 -0.64
C HIS A 113 -16.53 -8.69 -0.66
N ASN A 114 -17.79 -8.72 -0.17
CA ASN A 114 -18.57 -9.96 0.01
C ASN A 114 -17.80 -11.08 0.74
N ASN A 115 -17.11 -10.74 1.84
CA ASN A 115 -16.26 -11.63 2.63
C ASN A 115 -15.07 -12.26 1.89
N LYS A 116 -14.73 -11.79 0.69
CA LYS A 116 -13.53 -12.17 -0.04
C LYS A 116 -12.51 -11.05 0.01
N LEU A 117 -11.25 -11.40 0.26
CA LEU A 117 -10.14 -10.45 0.24
C LEU A 117 -9.73 -10.18 -1.20
N TYR A 118 -9.71 -8.92 -1.59
CA TYR A 118 -9.16 -8.43 -2.84
C TYR A 118 -7.89 -7.66 -2.50
N VAL A 119 -6.72 -8.22 -2.84
CA VAL A 119 -5.44 -7.54 -2.67
C VAL A 119 -5.27 -6.55 -3.83
N ASN A 120 -4.65 -5.38 -3.58
CA ASN A 120 -4.36 -4.42 -4.64
C ASN A 120 -2.84 -4.44 -4.96
N PRO A 121 -2.43 -4.90 -6.16
CA PRO A 121 -1.02 -5.09 -6.49
C PRO A 121 -0.29 -3.76 -6.65
N TYR A 122 -0.99 -2.68 -7.03
CA TYR A 122 -0.36 -1.36 -7.20
C TYR A 122 0.14 -0.82 -5.87
N TYR A 123 -0.66 -0.87 -4.80
CA TYR A 123 -0.19 -0.44 -3.48
C TYR A 123 1.00 -1.27 -2.98
N SER A 124 1.00 -2.58 -3.27
CA SER A 124 2.13 -3.47 -2.92
C SER A 124 3.41 -3.09 -3.67
N HIS A 125 3.30 -2.83 -4.97
CA HIS A 125 4.42 -2.51 -5.85
C HIS A 125 5.04 -1.13 -5.59
N PHE A 126 4.21 -0.13 -5.28
CA PHE A 126 4.65 1.24 -5.04
C PHE A 126 5.10 1.49 -3.60
N GLY A 127 4.85 0.54 -2.68
CA GLY A 127 5.38 0.58 -1.31
C GLY A 127 4.87 1.75 -0.48
N GLU A 128 3.73 2.34 -0.83
CA GLU A 128 3.16 3.45 -0.07
C GLU A 128 2.50 2.93 1.21
N ASN A 129 2.72 3.62 2.32
CA ASN A 129 2.04 3.34 3.60
C ASN A 129 0.65 3.99 3.69
N ASP A 130 0.39 5.03 2.91
CA ASP A 130 -0.91 5.69 2.87
C ASP A 130 -1.90 4.95 1.95
N TYR A 131 -3.19 5.06 2.26
CA TYR A 131 -4.28 4.61 1.40
C TYR A 131 -5.12 5.83 1.03
N TYR A 132 -5.31 6.07 -0.27
CA TYR A 132 -6.11 7.20 -0.73
C TYR A 132 -7.59 6.83 -0.69
N LEU A 133 -8.39 7.68 -0.05
CA LEU A 133 -9.84 7.52 0.00
C LEU A 133 -10.49 8.44 -1.03
N SER A 134 -11.70 8.09 -1.43
CA SER A 134 -12.54 8.90 -2.31
C SER A 134 -13.74 9.44 -1.54
N ASN A 135 -14.19 10.66 -1.88
CA ASN A 135 -15.28 11.34 -1.20
C ASN A 135 -16.66 10.81 -1.61
N TYR A 136 -16.95 9.54 -1.35
CA TYR A 136 -18.28 8.97 -1.49
C TYR A 136 -18.68 8.20 -0.24
N SER A 137 -19.99 8.12 0.01
CA SER A 137 -20.48 7.37 1.17
C SER A 137 -20.24 5.88 0.96
N SER A 138 -19.45 5.26 1.83
CA SER A 138 -19.06 3.87 1.68
C SER A 138 -18.86 3.16 3.01
N ILE A 139 -19.18 1.87 3.02
CA ILE A 139 -18.80 0.96 4.08
C ILE A 139 -17.69 0.08 3.52
N GLU A 140 -16.50 0.24 4.05
CA GLU A 140 -15.30 -0.45 3.59
C GLU A 140 -14.70 -1.27 4.73
N THR A 141 -14.12 -2.40 4.38
CA THR A 141 -13.38 -3.24 5.33
C THR A 141 -12.00 -3.45 4.72
N LEU A 142 -11.06 -2.59 5.09
CA LEU A 142 -9.69 -2.72 4.61
C LEU A 142 -8.97 -3.84 5.38
N SER A 143 -8.02 -4.49 4.71
CA SER A 143 -7.15 -5.50 5.30
C SER A 143 -5.69 -5.14 5.07
N LEU A 144 -4.90 -5.22 6.13
CA LEU A 144 -3.46 -5.03 6.12
C LEU A 144 -2.77 -6.33 6.52
N HIS A 145 -1.97 -6.90 5.63
CA HIS A 145 -1.19 -8.10 5.90
C HIS A 145 0.26 -7.68 6.11
N ALA A 146 0.70 -7.66 7.36
CA ALA A 146 2.05 -7.26 7.74
C ALA A 146 2.95 -8.48 7.98
N TYR A 147 4.20 -8.38 7.54
CA TYR A 147 5.19 -9.45 7.55
C TYR A 147 6.46 -9.00 8.25
N TRP A 148 6.96 -9.82 9.16
CA TRP A 148 8.25 -9.65 9.83
C TRP A 148 9.13 -10.88 9.57
N LYS A 149 10.39 -10.81 9.98
CA LYS A 149 11.33 -11.95 9.96
C LYS A 149 10.80 -13.12 10.77
N ASP A 150 11.37 -14.30 10.52
CA ASP A 150 11.12 -15.54 11.26
C ASP A 150 9.67 -16.04 11.12
N GLY A 151 9.06 -15.76 9.96
CA GLY A 151 7.74 -16.22 9.56
C GLY A 151 6.58 -15.55 10.29
N LYS A 152 6.88 -14.50 11.07
CA LYS A 152 5.92 -13.72 11.83
C LYS A 152 5.07 -12.87 10.88
N ARG A 153 3.76 -12.92 11.07
CA ARG A 153 2.80 -12.21 10.21
C ARG A 153 1.52 -11.92 10.95
N ALA A 154 0.84 -10.84 10.59
CA ALA A 154 -0.44 -10.47 11.16
C ALA A 154 -1.34 -9.79 10.13
N GLU A 155 -2.62 -10.08 10.22
CA GLU A 155 -3.68 -9.39 9.50
C GLU A 155 -4.38 -8.39 10.43
N TYR A 156 -4.54 -7.16 9.96
CA TYR A 156 -5.32 -6.12 10.63
C TYR A 156 -6.51 -5.73 9.76
N ILE A 157 -7.69 -5.80 10.34
CA ILE A 157 -8.95 -5.42 9.71
C ILE A 157 -9.33 -4.02 10.16
N ILE A 158 -9.61 -3.14 9.20
CA ILE A 158 -9.94 -1.74 9.46
C ILE A 158 -11.36 -1.49 8.92
N PRO A 159 -12.39 -1.50 9.79
CA PRO A 159 -13.76 -1.19 9.41
C PRO A 159 -13.97 0.32 9.30
N LEU A 160 -14.34 0.78 8.11
CA LEU A 160 -14.58 2.19 7.78
C LEU A 160 -16.03 2.40 7.39
N ASN A 161 -16.65 3.45 7.92
CA ASN A 161 -17.92 3.99 7.41
C ASN A 161 -17.70 5.45 7.04
N ILE A 162 -17.35 5.66 5.78
CA ILE A 162 -17.00 6.95 5.22
C ILE A 162 -18.30 7.67 4.87
N ARG A 163 -18.44 8.90 5.37
CA ARG A 163 -19.53 9.80 4.99
C ARG A 163 -19.01 10.81 3.99
N GLN A 164 -19.74 10.92 2.88
CA GLN A 164 -19.48 11.95 1.89
C GLN A 164 -19.66 13.34 2.52
N VAL A 165 -18.73 14.23 2.21
CA VAL A 165 -18.83 15.67 2.51
C VAL A 165 -19.54 16.35 1.35
N ASN A 166 -20.55 17.19 1.65
CA ASN A 166 -21.42 17.89 0.70
C ASN A 166 -22.07 16.93 -0.33
N PRO A 167 -22.89 15.96 0.11
CA PRO A 167 -23.52 14.98 -0.78
C PRO A 167 -24.45 15.62 -1.83
N GLU A 168 -24.96 16.83 -1.59
CA GLU A 168 -25.72 17.62 -2.55
C GLU A 168 -24.88 18.12 -3.73
N LYS A 169 -23.56 18.13 -3.60
CA LYS A 169 -22.59 18.49 -4.65
C LYS A 169 -21.93 17.25 -5.23
N ASP A 170 -22.75 16.28 -5.61
CA ASP A 170 -22.32 15.04 -6.25
C ASP A 170 -21.78 15.23 -7.67
N TYR A 171 -21.62 16.46 -8.14
CA TYR A 171 -20.89 16.81 -9.37
C TYR A 171 -19.40 17.08 -9.15
N LEU A 172 -18.94 17.31 -7.90
CA LEU A 172 -17.52 17.53 -7.58
C LEU A 172 -16.68 16.25 -7.74
N ALA A 173 -15.37 16.38 -7.87
CA ALA A 173 -14.47 15.24 -7.95
C ALA A 173 -14.44 14.49 -6.61
N HIS A 174 -14.51 13.16 -6.65
CA HIS A 174 -14.39 12.35 -5.44
C HIS A 174 -12.94 12.25 -4.96
N SER A 175 -11.99 12.20 -5.88
CA SER A 175 -10.60 11.87 -5.57
C SER A 175 -9.68 13.08 -5.74
N ARG A 176 -8.67 13.20 -4.88
CA ARG A 176 -7.74 14.33 -4.93
C ARG A 176 -6.88 14.26 -6.19
N GLY A 177 -6.77 15.39 -6.88
CA GLY A 177 -6.02 15.49 -8.14
C GLY A 177 -6.74 14.91 -9.36
N TYR A 178 -7.99 14.51 -9.20
CA TYR A 178 -8.90 14.21 -10.30
C TYR A 178 -9.76 15.45 -10.59
N HIS A 179 -10.20 15.56 -11.83
CA HIS A 179 -11.33 16.42 -12.18
C HIS A 179 -12.58 15.59 -12.33
N SER A 180 -13.75 16.16 -12.07
CA SER A 180 -15.01 15.57 -12.51
C SER A 180 -15.62 16.39 -13.64
N LEU A 181 -16.22 15.69 -14.62
CA LEU A 181 -16.87 16.30 -15.77
C LEU A 181 -18.38 16.06 -15.71
N LEU A 182 -19.14 17.16 -15.67
CA LEU A 182 -20.59 17.18 -15.88
C LEU A 182 -20.87 17.65 -17.31
N LEU A 183 -21.57 16.82 -18.07
CA LEU A 183 -22.00 17.11 -19.44
C LEU A 183 -23.48 17.52 -19.43
N ILE A 184 -23.77 18.70 -19.98
CA ILE A 184 -25.13 19.21 -20.12
C ILE A 184 -25.41 19.50 -21.60
N GLY A 185 -26.52 19.03 -22.17
CA GLY A 185 -26.82 19.23 -23.60
C GLY A 185 -27.87 18.26 -24.14
N ASP A 186 -28.16 18.27 -25.45
CA ASP A 186 -29.16 17.40 -26.10
C ASP A 186 -28.58 16.04 -26.55
N ALA A 187 -29.42 15.01 -26.52
CA ALA A 187 -29.07 13.58 -26.39
C ALA A 187 -28.49 12.92 -27.64
N GLU A 188 -28.22 13.68 -28.71
CA GLU A 188 -27.69 13.17 -29.97
C GLU A 188 -26.17 12.94 -29.96
N SER A 189 -25.43 13.68 -29.13
CA SER A 189 -24.05 13.29 -28.77
C SER A 189 -24.14 12.36 -27.57
N ASP A 190 -24.03 11.05 -27.76
CA ASP A 190 -24.01 10.15 -26.61
C ASP A 190 -22.86 10.62 -25.68
N GLY A 191 -23.11 10.71 -24.37
CA GLY A 191 -22.05 11.11 -23.43
C GLY A 191 -20.88 10.12 -23.39
N GLN A 192 -20.99 9.01 -24.14
CA GLN A 192 -19.96 8.00 -24.34
C GLN A 192 -18.91 8.47 -25.36
N SER A 193 -19.30 9.17 -26.43
CA SER A 193 -18.44 9.67 -27.51
C SER A 193 -17.49 10.74 -27.00
N VAL A 194 -18.00 11.67 -26.20
CA VAL A 194 -17.18 12.65 -25.48
C VAL A 194 -16.21 11.94 -24.53
N SER A 195 -16.67 10.90 -23.83
CA SER A 195 -15.81 10.13 -22.92
C SER A 195 -14.72 9.38 -23.67
N ASP A 196 -15.04 8.74 -24.79
CA ASP A 196 -14.12 7.99 -25.62
C ASP A 196 -13.09 8.92 -26.25
N GLU A 197 -13.51 10.10 -26.72
CA GLU A 197 -12.61 11.14 -27.21
C GLU A 197 -11.66 11.66 -26.14
N LEU A 198 -12.16 11.91 -24.91
CA LEU A 198 -11.32 12.35 -23.81
C LEU A 198 -10.36 11.24 -23.36
N HIS A 199 -10.80 9.99 -23.30
CA HIS A 199 -9.95 8.85 -22.92
C HIS A 199 -8.93 8.47 -24.01
N ALA A 200 -9.20 8.82 -25.27
CA ALA A 200 -8.23 8.66 -26.35
C ALA A 200 -7.04 9.63 -26.22
N GLU A 201 -7.26 10.82 -25.66
CA GLU A 201 -6.23 11.86 -25.52
C GLU A 201 -5.63 11.94 -24.11
N PHE A 202 -6.46 11.74 -23.08
CA PHE A 202 -6.11 11.88 -21.68
C PHE A 202 -6.25 10.54 -20.93
N PRO A 203 -5.35 10.25 -19.99
CA PRO A 203 -5.50 9.11 -19.10
C PRO A 203 -6.83 9.13 -18.35
N ALA A 204 -7.52 7.99 -18.29
CA ALA A 204 -8.83 7.87 -17.67
C ALA A 204 -8.89 8.28 -16.19
N PHE A 205 -7.75 8.27 -15.49
CA PHE A 205 -7.69 8.73 -14.10
C PHE A 205 -7.68 10.26 -13.96
N LEU A 206 -7.58 11.05 -15.03
CA LEU A 206 -7.63 12.51 -14.89
C LEU A 206 -9.06 13.04 -14.78
N ILE A 207 -10.06 12.26 -15.22
CA ILE A 207 -11.43 12.73 -15.40
C ILE A 207 -12.43 11.67 -14.89
N GLU A 208 -13.12 11.98 -13.80
CA GLU A 208 -14.28 11.24 -13.31
C GLU A 208 -15.54 11.72 -14.04
N ARG A 209 -16.20 10.85 -14.81
CA ARG A 209 -17.47 11.21 -15.45
C ARG A 209 -18.60 11.11 -14.43
N ARG A 210 -19.30 12.23 -14.19
CA ARG A 210 -20.48 12.25 -13.31
C ARG A 210 -21.77 11.89 -14.02
N GLY A 211 -21.83 12.21 -15.30
CA GLY A 211 -22.96 11.82 -16.13
C GLY A 211 -23.25 12.84 -17.21
N TYR A 212 -24.39 12.61 -17.84
CA TYR A 212 -24.94 13.46 -18.87
C TYR A 212 -26.39 13.75 -18.47
N ILE A 213 -26.75 15.02 -18.39
CA ILE A 213 -28.09 15.48 -18.03
C ILE A 213 -28.55 16.58 -18.98
N ASP A 214 -29.85 16.70 -19.20
CA ASP A 214 -30.39 17.84 -19.95
C ASP A 214 -30.37 19.14 -19.12
N THR A 215 -30.48 20.28 -19.79
CA THR A 215 -30.43 21.60 -19.13
C THR A 215 -31.54 21.80 -18.09
N GLU A 216 -32.75 21.26 -18.30
CA GLU A 216 -33.85 21.43 -17.34
C GLU A 216 -33.60 20.60 -16.08
N THR A 217 -33.08 19.38 -16.23
CA THR A 217 -32.61 18.55 -15.12
C THR A 217 -31.46 19.23 -14.38
N ALA A 218 -30.48 19.82 -15.08
CA ALA A 218 -29.37 20.54 -14.47
C ALA A 218 -29.84 21.75 -13.64
N LYS A 219 -30.75 22.58 -14.17
CA LYS A 219 -31.32 23.72 -13.44
C LYS A 219 -32.08 23.30 -12.18
N LYS A 220 -32.69 22.12 -12.20
CA LYS A 220 -33.45 21.58 -11.07
C LYS A 220 -32.54 20.97 -10.00
N LEU A 221 -31.55 20.17 -10.40
CA LEU A 221 -30.66 19.47 -9.47
C LEU A 221 -29.58 20.38 -8.90
N TYR A 222 -29.05 21.28 -9.74
CA TYR A 222 -27.89 22.12 -9.43
C TYR A 222 -28.14 23.59 -9.81
N PRO A 223 -29.16 24.24 -9.22
CA PRO A 223 -29.53 25.62 -9.56
C PRO A 223 -28.37 26.61 -9.41
N GLU A 224 -27.46 26.36 -8.47
CA GLU A 224 -26.27 27.19 -8.23
C GLU A 224 -25.28 27.21 -9.40
N LEU A 225 -25.32 26.21 -10.29
CA LEU A 225 -24.46 26.17 -11.48
C LEU A 225 -24.92 27.18 -12.54
N ASN A 226 -26.12 27.77 -12.45
CA ASN A 226 -26.64 28.79 -13.37
C ASN A 226 -26.44 28.40 -14.84
N VAL A 227 -26.96 27.23 -15.22
CA VAL A 227 -26.78 26.69 -16.58
C VAL A 227 -27.77 27.35 -17.53
N GLU A 228 -27.24 28.07 -18.53
CA GLU A 228 -28.05 28.87 -19.45
C GLU A 228 -28.10 28.32 -20.89
N LYS A 229 -27.15 27.47 -21.28
CA LYS A 229 -26.95 27.07 -22.70
C LYS A 229 -26.52 25.61 -22.83
N ASP A 230 -26.95 25.02 -23.94
CA ASP A 230 -26.54 23.69 -24.40
C ASP A 230 -25.63 23.78 -25.66
N PRO A 231 -24.64 22.87 -25.81
CA PRO A 231 -24.08 22.03 -24.75
C PRO A 231 -23.23 22.88 -23.77
N SER A 232 -23.05 22.39 -22.55
CA SER A 232 -22.18 22.94 -21.52
C SER A 232 -21.36 21.82 -20.89
N TYR A 233 -20.03 21.96 -20.96
CA TYR A 233 -19.05 21.10 -20.32
C TYR A 233 -18.55 21.81 -19.07
N ILE A 234 -18.81 21.26 -17.89
CA ILE A 234 -18.40 21.86 -16.63
C ILE A 234 -17.43 20.92 -15.92
N LEU A 235 -16.23 21.42 -15.64
CA LEU A 235 -15.15 20.70 -14.99
C LEU A 235 -15.02 21.19 -13.54
N PHE A 236 -14.94 20.26 -12.61
CA PHE A 236 -14.81 20.54 -11.18
C PHE A 236 -13.57 19.86 -10.59
N ASP A 237 -13.00 20.48 -9.56
CA ASP A 237 -12.11 19.80 -8.62
C ASP A 237 -12.93 19.31 -7.41
N GLN A 238 -12.27 18.99 -6.29
CA GLN A 238 -12.96 18.53 -5.07
C GLN A 238 -13.69 19.66 -4.33
N GLU A 239 -13.43 20.92 -4.64
CA GLU A 239 -13.96 22.09 -3.92
C GLU A 239 -14.98 22.89 -4.74
N LYS A 240 -14.75 23.05 -6.05
CA LYS A 240 -15.49 23.99 -6.90
C LYS A 240 -15.38 23.69 -8.40
N GLU A 241 -16.14 24.47 -9.16
CA GLU A 241 -15.95 24.60 -10.61
C GLU A 241 -14.60 25.25 -10.91
N VAL A 242 -13.85 24.64 -11.83
CA VAL A 242 -12.55 25.13 -12.29
C VAL A 242 -12.59 25.61 -13.74
N PHE A 243 -13.52 25.08 -14.54
CA PHE A 243 -13.67 25.46 -15.94
C PHE A 243 -15.05 25.16 -16.49
N ARG A 244 -15.50 25.99 -17.45
CA ARG A 244 -16.75 25.80 -18.19
C ARG A 244 -16.57 26.25 -19.63
N THR A 245 -17.12 25.47 -20.56
CA THR A 245 -17.16 25.80 -21.99
C THR A 245 -18.39 25.17 -22.65
N ASN A 246 -18.69 25.60 -23.87
CA ASN A 246 -19.71 25.01 -24.73
C ASN A 246 -19.10 24.20 -25.89
N THR A 247 -17.78 23.99 -25.91
CA THR A 247 -17.10 23.22 -26.97
C THR A 247 -16.14 22.20 -26.39
N LEU A 248 -16.08 21.02 -26.98
CA LEU A 248 -15.16 19.97 -26.54
C LEU A 248 -13.69 20.38 -26.77
N GLU A 249 -13.40 21.13 -27.83
CA GLU A 249 -12.04 21.57 -28.15
C GLU A 249 -11.46 22.50 -27.07
N GLU A 250 -12.25 23.46 -26.58
CA GLU A 250 -11.83 24.32 -25.47
C GLU A 250 -11.64 23.53 -24.16
N LEU A 251 -12.48 22.52 -23.90
CA LEU A 251 -12.30 21.63 -22.75
C LEU A 251 -10.99 20.87 -22.84
N LYS A 252 -10.70 20.25 -24.00
CA LYS A 252 -9.45 19.53 -24.25
C LYS A 252 -8.24 20.44 -24.07
N ASN A 253 -8.30 21.67 -24.61
CA ASN A 253 -7.23 22.65 -24.45
C ASN A 253 -7.03 23.06 -22.98
N TYR A 254 -8.12 23.31 -22.24
CA TYR A 254 -8.02 23.62 -20.81
C TYR A 254 -7.34 22.49 -20.03
N ILE A 255 -7.78 21.24 -20.24
CA ILE A 255 -7.21 20.07 -19.55
C ILE A 255 -5.71 19.96 -19.88
N LYS A 256 -5.33 20.15 -21.14
CA LYS A 256 -3.93 20.10 -21.57
C LYS A 256 -3.06 21.18 -20.95
N GLU A 257 -3.58 22.40 -20.79
CA GLU A 257 -2.85 23.54 -20.22
C GLU A 257 -2.79 23.53 -18.68
N ASN A 258 -3.77 22.89 -18.03
CA ASN A 258 -3.94 22.96 -16.57
C ASN A 258 -3.74 21.61 -15.86
N SER A 259 -3.52 20.51 -16.58
CA SER A 259 -3.09 19.25 -15.97
C SER A 259 -1.63 19.35 -15.52
N TYR A 260 -1.31 18.78 -14.36
CA TYR A 260 0.08 18.67 -13.94
C TYR A 260 0.82 17.72 -14.89
N VAL A 261 1.75 18.27 -15.67
CA VAL A 261 2.59 17.49 -16.59
C VAL A 261 4.04 17.84 -16.30
N ARG A 262 4.76 16.93 -15.64
CA ARG A 262 6.21 17.05 -15.45
C ARG A 262 6.92 15.97 -16.23
N LYS A 263 7.69 16.38 -17.23
CA LYS A 263 8.59 15.49 -17.96
C LYS A 263 9.93 15.39 -17.27
N ARG A 264 10.45 14.18 -17.14
CA ARG A 264 11.79 13.90 -16.62
C ARG A 264 12.36 12.66 -17.26
N THR A 265 13.69 12.61 -17.32
CA THR A 265 14.40 11.38 -17.69
C THR A 265 14.91 10.71 -16.43
N VAL A 266 14.70 9.39 -16.33
CA VAL A 266 15.20 8.54 -15.24
C VAL A 266 16.14 7.53 -15.84
N GLU A 267 17.41 7.58 -15.47
CA GLU A 267 18.37 6.53 -15.80
C GLU A 267 18.65 5.67 -14.57
N GLY A 268 18.78 4.37 -14.77
CA GLY A 268 19.11 3.43 -13.70
C GLY A 268 19.14 1.99 -14.17
N VAL A 269 19.33 1.06 -13.24
CA VAL A 269 19.34 -0.38 -13.51
C VAL A 269 17.98 -0.97 -13.18
N VAL A 270 17.44 -1.82 -14.05
CA VAL A 270 16.22 -2.57 -13.78
C VAL A 270 16.49 -3.55 -12.64
N THR A 271 15.91 -3.31 -11.46
CA THR A 271 16.07 -4.17 -10.28
C THR A 271 14.95 -5.19 -10.11
N TYR A 272 13.78 -4.96 -10.71
CA TYR A 272 12.64 -5.86 -10.67
C TYR A 272 11.82 -5.80 -11.96
N ILE A 273 11.20 -6.91 -12.35
CA ILE A 273 10.18 -6.99 -13.39
C ILE A 273 8.99 -7.88 -12.99
N ASP A 274 7.79 -7.39 -13.20
CA ASP A 274 6.55 -8.17 -13.24
C ASP A 274 5.90 -8.04 -14.63
N ARG A 275 5.97 -9.10 -15.43
CA ARG A 275 5.41 -9.08 -16.79
C ARG A 275 3.89 -9.08 -16.81
N GLU A 276 3.24 -9.64 -15.82
CA GLU A 276 1.77 -9.80 -15.80
C GLU A 276 1.09 -8.48 -15.47
N PHE A 277 1.68 -7.73 -14.53
CA PHE A 277 1.25 -6.37 -14.19
C PHE A 277 1.97 -5.27 -14.98
N ARG A 278 2.84 -5.65 -15.93
CA ARG A 278 3.65 -4.74 -16.77
C ARG A 278 4.38 -3.68 -15.95
N PHE A 279 5.04 -4.15 -14.90
CA PHE A 279 5.66 -3.33 -13.88
C PHE A 279 7.16 -3.59 -13.83
N ILE A 280 7.93 -2.53 -13.56
CA ILE A 280 9.39 -2.59 -13.37
C ILE A 280 9.81 -1.74 -12.18
N LYS A 281 10.94 -2.08 -11.55
CA LYS A 281 11.67 -1.14 -10.68
C LYS A 281 12.99 -0.76 -11.34
N VAL A 282 13.33 0.54 -11.32
CA VAL A 282 14.59 1.09 -11.83
C VAL A 282 15.31 1.79 -10.68
N ASP A 283 16.45 1.26 -10.27
CA ASP A 283 17.12 1.61 -9.01
C ASP A 283 16.12 1.63 -7.83
N ASP A 284 15.33 0.55 -7.75
CA ASP A 284 14.25 0.33 -6.78
C ASP A 284 13.07 1.30 -6.82
N LYS A 285 13.06 2.24 -7.77
CA LYS A 285 11.90 3.12 -8.01
C LYS A 285 10.86 2.43 -8.90
N PRO A 286 9.59 2.40 -8.48
CA PRO A 286 8.52 1.66 -9.15
C PRO A 286 7.99 2.38 -10.41
N PHE A 287 7.74 1.63 -11.48
CA PHE A 287 7.07 2.14 -12.69
C PHE A 287 6.15 1.11 -13.35
N SER A 288 4.93 1.52 -13.68
CA SER A 288 4.07 0.82 -14.64
C SER A 288 4.39 1.24 -16.07
N ALA A 289 4.49 0.30 -17.00
CA ALA A 289 4.77 0.52 -18.41
C ALA A 289 3.78 -0.23 -19.30
N GLU A 290 3.44 0.31 -20.48
CA GLU A 290 2.50 -0.37 -21.39
C GLU A 290 3.07 -1.66 -21.98
N ASP A 291 4.40 -1.68 -22.22
CA ASP A 291 5.15 -2.81 -22.72
C ASP A 291 6.49 -2.96 -21.97
N VAL A 292 6.73 -4.17 -21.46
CA VAL A 292 7.98 -4.57 -20.77
C VAL A 292 8.61 -5.82 -21.41
N SER A 293 8.12 -6.24 -22.57
CA SER A 293 8.48 -7.51 -23.22
C SER A 293 9.98 -7.63 -23.53
N SER A 294 10.61 -6.54 -23.95
CA SER A 294 12.04 -6.46 -24.26
C SER A 294 12.93 -6.14 -23.04
N ILE A 295 12.32 -5.75 -21.92
CA ILE A 295 13.02 -5.32 -20.72
C ILE A 295 13.38 -6.52 -19.84
N ARG A 296 14.57 -6.46 -19.24
CA ARG A 296 15.16 -7.50 -18.39
C ARG A 296 15.83 -6.89 -17.16
N THR A 297 15.71 -7.58 -16.03
CA THR A 297 16.47 -7.27 -14.81
C THR A 297 17.97 -7.25 -15.09
N GLY A 298 18.68 -6.27 -14.54
CA GLY A 298 20.11 -6.03 -14.76
C GLY A 298 20.43 -5.14 -15.96
N GLN A 299 19.46 -4.79 -16.82
CA GLN A 299 19.66 -3.79 -17.87
C GLN A 299 19.83 -2.41 -17.24
N LYS A 300 20.77 -1.61 -17.77
CA LYS A 300 20.77 -0.17 -17.55
C LYS A 300 19.89 0.47 -18.61
N ILE A 301 18.88 1.23 -18.21
CA ILE A 301 17.91 1.87 -19.10
C ILE A 301 17.79 3.37 -18.80
N SER A 302 17.24 4.09 -19.78
CA SER A 302 16.75 5.46 -19.65
C SER A 302 15.25 5.45 -19.93
N LEU A 303 14.47 5.98 -19.00
CA LEU A 303 13.04 6.17 -19.10
C LEU A 303 12.74 7.65 -19.33
N ASP A 304 11.96 7.96 -20.36
CA ASP A 304 11.31 9.26 -20.47
C ASP A 304 9.94 9.16 -19.80
N VAL A 305 9.81 9.83 -18.65
CA VAL A 305 8.65 9.72 -17.76
C VAL A 305 7.92 11.05 -17.75
N THR A 306 6.61 10.98 -17.96
CA THR A 306 5.68 12.08 -17.77
C THR A 306 4.89 11.82 -16.49
N ASP A 307 5.21 12.55 -15.43
CA ASP A 307 4.42 12.54 -14.20
C ASP A 307 3.15 13.38 -14.44
N LEU A 308 1.99 12.80 -14.12
CA LEU A 308 0.66 13.33 -14.46
C LEU A 308 -0.13 13.82 -13.24
N ASN A 309 0.41 13.59 -12.05
CA ASN A 309 -0.14 14.07 -10.79
C ASN A 309 1.01 14.39 -9.83
N LYS A 310 0.92 15.51 -9.11
CA LYS A 310 1.92 15.93 -8.13
C LYS A 310 1.77 15.24 -6.77
N ASP A 311 0.56 14.78 -6.46
CA ASP A 311 0.15 14.27 -5.15
C ASP A 311 0.11 12.72 -5.13
N ILE A 312 0.00 12.07 -6.30
CA ILE A 312 -0.13 10.60 -6.43
C ILE A 312 1.02 10.05 -7.30
N PRO A 313 2.02 9.38 -6.71
CA PRO A 313 3.30 9.10 -7.37
C PRO A 313 3.27 7.94 -8.38
N PHE A 314 2.20 7.14 -8.43
CA PHE A 314 2.03 6.10 -9.45
C PHE A 314 1.29 6.57 -10.70
N TYR A 315 0.87 7.83 -10.76
CA TYR A 315 0.33 8.44 -11.97
C TYR A 315 1.43 9.05 -12.82
N HIS A 316 2.11 8.18 -13.54
CA HIS A 316 3.02 8.56 -14.61
C HIS A 316 2.75 7.76 -15.87
N LYS A 317 3.20 8.31 -16.99
CA LYS A 317 3.28 7.61 -18.28
C LYS A 317 4.73 7.47 -18.67
N ILE A 318 5.15 6.26 -19.04
CA ILE A 318 6.44 6.07 -19.69
C ILE A 318 6.23 6.31 -21.18
N GLU A 319 6.87 7.37 -21.71
CA GLU A 319 6.77 7.72 -23.14
C GLU A 319 7.75 6.90 -23.98
N ASN A 320 8.92 6.57 -23.41
CA ASN A 320 9.98 5.86 -24.12
C ASN A 320 10.87 5.11 -23.14
N ILE A 321 11.36 3.94 -23.57
CA ILE A 321 12.34 3.13 -22.84
C ILE A 321 13.53 2.86 -23.77
N LYS A 322 14.70 3.35 -23.37
CA LYS A 322 15.95 3.12 -24.10
C LYS A 322 16.87 2.23 -23.28
N VAL A 323 17.25 1.07 -23.83
CA VAL A 323 18.29 0.22 -23.24
C VAL A 323 19.65 0.86 -23.50
N LEU A 324 20.36 1.17 -22.42
CA LEU A 324 21.72 1.75 -22.45
C LEU A 324 22.80 0.67 -22.32
N LYS A 325 22.54 -0.37 -21.53
CA LYS A 325 23.43 -1.53 -21.34
C LYS A 325 22.58 -2.79 -21.13
N GLU A 326 22.94 -3.85 -21.84
CA GLU A 326 22.37 -5.19 -21.65
C GLU A 326 22.78 -5.81 -20.31
N PRO A 327 22.00 -6.77 -19.76
CA PRO A 327 22.37 -7.43 -18.52
C PRO A 327 23.56 -8.36 -18.76
N ASP A 328 24.24 -8.73 -17.67
CA ASP A 328 25.36 -9.65 -17.75
C ASP A 328 24.95 -11.02 -18.29
N ARG A 329 25.68 -11.53 -19.29
CA ARG A 329 25.32 -12.80 -19.95
C ARG A 329 25.38 -13.99 -19.00
N THR A 330 26.23 -13.91 -17.97
CA THR A 330 26.36 -14.95 -16.95
C THR A 330 25.07 -15.14 -16.18
N LEU A 331 24.31 -14.05 -15.95
CA LEU A 331 23.03 -14.08 -15.25
C LEU A 331 21.86 -14.54 -16.15
N LEU A 332 22.08 -14.67 -17.46
CA LEU A 332 21.08 -15.20 -18.40
C LEU A 332 21.13 -16.72 -18.55
N ASP A 333 22.08 -17.38 -17.88
CA ASP A 333 22.25 -18.84 -17.94
C ASP A 333 21.06 -19.56 -17.30
N LYS A 334 20.48 -20.51 -18.03
CA LYS A 334 19.32 -21.31 -17.58
C LYS A 334 19.59 -22.11 -16.31
N LYS A 335 20.85 -22.38 -15.97
CA LYS A 335 21.20 -23.10 -14.73
C LYS A 335 20.75 -22.38 -13.46
N TRP A 336 20.53 -21.07 -13.55
CA TRP A 336 20.08 -20.28 -12.41
C TRP A 336 18.58 -20.34 -12.18
N LEU A 337 17.79 -20.74 -13.17
CA LEU A 337 16.34 -20.69 -13.09
C LEU A 337 15.78 -21.67 -12.05
N SER A 338 14.63 -21.31 -11.49
CA SER A 338 13.82 -22.21 -10.66
C SER A 338 13.46 -23.45 -11.44
N LYS A 339 13.50 -24.62 -10.79
CA LYS A 339 13.04 -25.88 -11.38
C LYS A 339 11.56 -26.13 -11.11
N GLU A 340 11.01 -25.42 -10.13
CA GLU A 340 9.61 -25.51 -9.74
C GLU A 340 8.81 -24.32 -10.25
N LYS A 341 7.62 -24.59 -10.80
CA LYS A 341 6.66 -23.56 -11.21
C LYS A 341 6.16 -22.81 -9.97
N ASP A 342 5.97 -21.49 -10.09
CA ASP A 342 5.54 -20.59 -9.01
C ASP A 342 6.51 -20.55 -7.80
N LYS A 343 7.76 -20.97 -8.00
CA LYS A 343 8.85 -20.89 -7.02
C LYS A 343 10.00 -20.08 -7.59
N PHE A 344 10.93 -19.74 -6.69
CA PHE A 344 12.11 -18.99 -7.03
C PHE A 344 13.39 -19.70 -6.64
N SER A 345 14.41 -19.59 -7.48
CA SER A 345 15.78 -19.90 -7.11
C SER A 345 16.49 -18.61 -6.73
N ILE A 346 17.38 -18.69 -5.75
CA ILE A 346 18.12 -17.54 -5.22
C ILE A 346 19.61 -17.78 -5.38
N LEU A 347 20.33 -16.80 -5.93
CA LEU A 347 21.79 -16.78 -5.99
C LEU A 347 22.29 -15.63 -5.11
N ALA A 348 22.95 -15.96 -4.00
CA ALA A 348 23.61 -14.98 -3.13
C ALA A 348 25.13 -15.03 -3.35
N ILE A 349 25.70 -13.92 -3.80
CA ILE A 349 27.13 -13.76 -4.04
C ILE A 349 27.70 -12.80 -3.01
N GLY A 350 28.74 -13.21 -2.29
CA GLY A 350 29.42 -12.34 -1.33
C GLY A 350 30.27 -13.11 -0.33
N ASP A 351 30.86 -12.39 0.61
CA ASP A 351 31.66 -13.00 1.65
C ASP A 351 30.82 -13.84 2.65
N THR A 352 31.48 -14.40 3.66
CA THR A 352 30.78 -15.22 4.66
C THR A 352 29.85 -14.41 5.54
N SER A 353 30.11 -13.12 5.75
CA SER A 353 29.25 -12.23 6.54
C SER A 353 27.95 -11.98 5.80
N PHE A 354 28.06 -11.55 4.54
CA PHE A 354 26.94 -11.27 3.64
C PHE A 354 26.04 -12.49 3.42
N THR A 355 26.65 -13.66 3.18
CA THR A 355 25.92 -14.88 2.81
C THR A 355 25.40 -15.67 4.02
N LYS A 356 25.73 -15.27 5.26
CA LYS A 356 25.34 -15.97 6.47
C LYS A 356 23.82 -16.24 6.56
N PRO A 357 22.92 -15.28 6.28
CA PRO A 357 21.47 -15.51 6.38
C PRO A 357 20.96 -16.61 5.45
N PHE A 358 21.61 -16.82 4.30
CA PHE A 358 21.21 -17.78 3.28
C PHE A 358 21.68 -19.22 3.55
N LYS A 359 22.63 -19.43 4.47
CA LYS A 359 23.14 -20.78 4.81
C LYS A 359 22.18 -21.59 5.67
N SER A 360 21.36 -20.90 6.47
CA SER A 360 20.36 -21.52 7.35
C SER A 360 19.15 -20.60 7.45
N PRO A 361 18.47 -20.36 6.31
CA PRO A 361 17.35 -19.43 6.28
C PRO A 361 16.19 -19.95 7.10
N HIS A 362 15.43 -19.04 7.69
CA HIS A 362 14.18 -19.41 8.34
C HIS A 362 13.17 -19.90 7.29
N LYS A 363 12.75 -21.17 7.37
CA LYS A 363 11.95 -21.83 6.32
C LYS A 363 10.67 -21.10 5.95
N ALA A 364 10.05 -20.42 6.90
CA ALA A 364 8.79 -19.70 6.66
C ALA A 364 8.99 -18.43 5.82
N ASP A 365 10.17 -17.81 5.89
CA ASP A 365 10.50 -16.59 5.13
C ASP A 365 10.85 -16.94 3.68
N PHE A 366 11.52 -18.06 3.50
CA PHE A 366 11.96 -18.56 2.19
C PHE A 366 11.03 -19.63 1.62
N LYS A 367 9.74 -19.63 2.00
CA LYS A 367 8.81 -20.67 1.57
C LYS A 367 8.60 -20.73 0.05
N LEU A 368 8.84 -19.62 -0.65
CA LEU A 368 8.77 -19.54 -2.11
C LEU A 368 10.10 -19.89 -2.79
N ALA A 369 11.18 -20.07 -2.04
CA ALA A 369 12.45 -20.50 -2.59
C ALA A 369 12.48 -22.03 -2.79
N ASP A 370 12.83 -22.51 -3.99
CA ASP A 370 13.08 -23.93 -4.26
C ASP A 370 14.55 -24.32 -3.99
N ASN A 371 15.47 -23.39 -4.30
CA ASN A 371 16.90 -23.57 -4.15
C ASN A 371 17.59 -22.25 -3.79
N ILE A 372 18.65 -22.34 -2.99
CA ILE A 372 19.51 -21.21 -2.63
C ILE A 372 20.96 -21.60 -2.91
N THR A 373 21.58 -20.89 -3.84
CA THR A 373 22.98 -21.07 -4.24
C THR A 373 23.81 -19.95 -3.64
N ILE A 374 24.89 -20.31 -2.95
CA ILE A 374 25.79 -19.35 -2.31
C ILE A 374 27.15 -19.42 -2.99
N GLN A 375 27.67 -18.28 -3.42
CA GLN A 375 29.00 -18.18 -4.01
C GLN A 375 29.81 -17.06 -3.37
N LYS A 376 31.12 -17.27 -3.19
CA LYS A 376 32.01 -16.22 -2.67
C LYS A 376 32.19 -15.08 -3.67
N SER A 377 32.20 -15.42 -4.95
CA SER A 377 32.37 -14.49 -6.06
C SER A 377 31.86 -15.12 -7.34
N LEU A 378 31.26 -14.31 -8.21
CA LEU A 378 30.93 -14.67 -9.58
C LEU A 378 31.70 -13.76 -10.53
N LYS A 379 32.23 -14.32 -11.62
CA LYS A 379 32.86 -13.54 -12.69
C LYS A 379 31.76 -13.10 -13.67
N LEU A 380 31.60 -11.80 -13.79
CA LEU A 380 30.73 -11.11 -14.74
C LEU A 380 31.57 -10.62 -15.93
N ASP A 381 30.92 -10.25 -17.02
CA ASP A 381 31.52 -9.73 -18.25
C ASP A 381 32.34 -8.46 -17.99
N ASP A 382 31.94 -7.62 -17.01
CA ASP A 382 32.65 -6.40 -16.60
C ASP A 382 33.60 -6.60 -15.40
N GLY A 383 33.73 -7.81 -14.86
CA GLY A 383 34.66 -8.08 -13.77
C GLY A 383 34.17 -9.12 -12.76
N LYS A 384 34.33 -8.85 -11.47
CA LYS A 384 33.73 -9.67 -10.41
C LYS A 384 32.48 -8.97 -9.91
N ALA A 385 31.42 -9.75 -9.67
CA ALA A 385 30.24 -9.24 -8.98
C ALA A 385 30.63 -8.71 -7.59
N GLU A 386 30.13 -7.52 -7.26
CA GLU A 386 30.01 -7.06 -5.89
C GLU A 386 29.01 -7.95 -5.12
N PRO A 387 28.96 -7.87 -3.77
CA PRO A 387 27.96 -8.59 -3.00
C PRO A 387 26.54 -8.27 -3.51
N ALA A 388 25.83 -9.31 -3.95
CA ALA A 388 24.54 -9.18 -4.60
C ALA A 388 23.71 -10.45 -4.43
N ILE A 389 22.39 -10.28 -4.47
CA ILE A 389 21.41 -11.34 -4.43
C ILE A 389 20.55 -11.24 -5.69
N TYR A 390 20.37 -12.37 -6.35
CA TYR A 390 19.58 -12.50 -7.58
C TYR A 390 18.48 -13.54 -7.35
N VAL A 391 17.27 -13.24 -7.79
CA VAL A 391 16.11 -14.12 -7.62
C VAL A 391 15.49 -14.40 -8.99
N PHE A 392 15.42 -15.68 -9.35
CA PHE A 392 14.97 -16.14 -10.65
C PHE A 392 13.67 -16.95 -10.51
N ASN A 393 12.77 -16.82 -11.47
CA ASN A 393 11.69 -17.79 -11.65
C ASN A 393 12.12 -18.90 -12.61
N ASP A 394 11.15 -19.65 -13.15
CA ASP A 394 11.35 -20.72 -14.13
C ASP A 394 11.73 -20.22 -15.54
N LYS A 395 11.80 -18.90 -15.75
CA LYS A 395 11.96 -18.28 -17.08
C LYS A 395 13.11 -17.29 -17.17
N GLU A 396 13.33 -16.49 -16.13
CA GLU A 396 14.26 -15.36 -16.14
C GLU A 396 14.67 -14.88 -14.74
N LEU A 397 15.65 -13.97 -14.71
CA LEU A 397 15.97 -13.16 -13.54
C LEU A 397 14.87 -12.13 -13.31
N LEU A 398 14.18 -12.23 -12.17
CA LEU A 398 13.09 -11.32 -11.82
C LEU A 398 13.54 -10.15 -10.96
N PHE A 399 14.46 -10.39 -10.03
CA PHE A 399 14.80 -9.42 -9.00
C PHE A 399 16.30 -9.46 -8.67
N GLN A 400 16.89 -8.29 -8.43
CA GLN A 400 18.25 -8.16 -7.94
C GLN A 400 18.33 -7.09 -6.85
N THR A 401 19.17 -7.34 -5.86
CA THR A 401 19.44 -6.37 -4.78
C THR A 401 20.78 -6.69 -4.11
N SER A 402 21.30 -5.79 -3.30
CA SER A 402 22.43 -6.04 -2.39
C SER A 402 21.99 -6.16 -0.94
N ASP A 403 20.69 -6.10 -0.65
CA ASP A 403 20.16 -6.10 0.71
C ASP A 403 19.31 -7.35 1.01
N TYR A 404 19.53 -7.95 2.18
CA TYR A 404 18.82 -9.16 2.58
C TYR A 404 17.33 -8.91 2.90
N GLU A 405 17.00 -7.78 3.52
CA GLU A 405 15.62 -7.44 3.86
C GLU A 405 14.80 -7.17 2.60
N ASN A 406 15.39 -6.55 1.59
CA ASN A 406 14.76 -6.37 0.27
C ASN A 406 14.41 -7.71 -0.41
N VAL A 407 15.21 -8.76 -0.21
CA VAL A 407 14.86 -10.12 -0.68
C VAL A 407 13.67 -10.66 0.08
N LEU A 408 13.61 -10.48 1.40
CA LEU A 408 12.47 -10.90 2.20
C LEU A 408 11.20 -10.14 1.78
N GLN A 409 11.29 -8.83 1.60
CA GLN A 409 10.21 -7.99 1.10
C GLN A 409 9.71 -8.51 -0.26
N PHE A 410 10.61 -8.77 -1.21
CA PHE A 410 10.25 -9.36 -2.50
C PHE A 410 9.51 -10.70 -2.34
N LEU A 411 10.00 -11.62 -1.49
CA LEU A 411 9.38 -12.92 -1.30
C LEU A 411 7.99 -12.79 -0.64
N PHE A 412 7.80 -11.87 0.30
CA PHE A 412 6.51 -11.61 0.93
C PHE A 412 5.52 -10.91 -0.02
N GLU A 413 6.00 -9.98 -0.84
CA GLU A 413 5.23 -9.35 -1.91
C GLU A 413 4.74 -10.40 -2.91
N MET A 414 5.62 -11.27 -3.38
CA MET A 414 5.28 -12.34 -4.32
C MET A 414 4.34 -13.39 -3.72
N GLU A 415 4.38 -13.64 -2.40
CA GLU A 415 3.42 -14.52 -1.71
C GLU A 415 1.98 -14.04 -1.90
N GLN A 416 1.75 -12.73 -1.85
CA GLN A 416 0.43 -12.12 -2.02
C GLN A 416 0.03 -12.05 -3.49
N ILE A 417 0.95 -11.61 -4.34
CA ILE A 417 0.71 -11.42 -5.77
C ILE A 417 0.41 -12.75 -6.48
N LEU A 418 1.12 -13.84 -6.15
CA LEU A 418 0.89 -15.13 -6.79
C LEU A 418 -0.49 -15.72 -6.47
N LEU A 419 -1.05 -15.43 -5.29
CA LEU A 419 -2.41 -15.83 -4.94
C LEU A 419 -3.41 -15.14 -5.88
N MET A 420 -3.28 -13.82 -6.04
CA MET A 420 -4.13 -13.04 -6.94
C MET A 420 -4.03 -13.49 -8.39
N LYS A 421 -2.81 -13.71 -8.90
CA LYS A 421 -2.58 -14.14 -10.29
C LYS A 421 -3.28 -15.47 -10.59
N LYS A 422 -3.40 -16.35 -9.60
CA LYS A 422 -4.15 -17.61 -9.73
C LYS A 422 -5.65 -17.38 -9.79
N GLU A 423 -6.17 -16.45 -9.01
CA GLU A 423 -7.59 -16.08 -9.00
C GLU A 423 -8.00 -15.37 -10.30
N MET A 424 -7.20 -14.43 -10.80
CA MET A 424 -7.48 -13.73 -12.07
C MET A 424 -7.57 -14.70 -13.24
N LYS A 425 -6.62 -15.64 -13.34
CA LYS A 425 -6.62 -16.68 -14.39
C LYS A 425 -7.79 -17.66 -14.28
N ALA A 426 -8.47 -17.73 -13.13
CA ALA A 426 -9.65 -18.57 -12.95
C ALA A 426 -10.96 -17.88 -13.37
N ILE A 427 -10.95 -16.55 -13.55
CA ILE A 427 -12.12 -15.75 -13.96
C ILE A 427 -12.20 -15.62 -15.49
N ASP A 428 -11.07 -15.72 -16.20
CA ASP A 428 -10.98 -15.67 -17.66
C ASP A 428 -11.34 -17.01 -18.38
N TYR A 429 -12.11 -17.90 -17.74
CA TYR A 429 -12.56 -19.19 -18.31
C TYR A 429 -14.08 -19.39 -18.30
#